data_AF-A0A0M7AE65-F1
#
_entry.id   AF-A0A0M7AE65-F1
#
_cell.length_a   1.000
_cell.length_b   1.000
_cell.length_c   1.000
_cell.angle_alpha   90.00
_cell.angle_beta   90.00
_cell.angle_gamma   90.00
#
_symmetry.space_group_name_H-M   'P 1'
#
loop_
_entity.id
_entity.type
_entity.pdbx_description
1 polymer ?
#
loop_
_entity_poly.entity_id
_entity_poly.type
_entity_poly.pdbx_seq_one_letter_code
_entity_poly.pdbx_strand_id
1 'polypeptide(L)'
;MIDASGQFRYRQTLFVVFVLIVFGTSVVEIVTEFMNGETLTTMVDDMSGVAVSALVLMGFAYERRAQHKALKDLRGKLESARGQLAKLDARSPQLAGQYRAVMQKQFDAWSLTASEQDVVIGMLKGLSFREIAELRQTREKTVRQQATSVYRKAGVNSRNELTAWFFEDMLDAPPIHEP
;
A
#
# COMPACT_ATOMS: atom_id res chain seq x y z
N MET A 1 -3.51 3.95 -24.91
CA MET A 1 -4.00 4.30 -23.56
C MET A 1 -3.95 5.81 -23.45
N ILE A 2 -5.05 6.47 -23.82
CA ILE A 2 -5.11 7.93 -24.00
C ILE A 2 -5.20 8.57 -22.61
N ASP A 3 -4.25 9.45 -22.30
CA ASP A 3 -4.13 10.14 -21.01
C ASP A 3 -5.36 11.04 -20.77
N ALA A 4 -6.31 10.53 -19.99
CA ALA A 4 -7.51 11.23 -19.58
C ALA A 4 -7.21 12.50 -18.75
N SER A 5 -6.02 12.60 -18.16
CA SER A 5 -5.61 13.77 -17.38
C SER A 5 -5.24 14.96 -18.27
N GLY A 6 -4.67 14.69 -19.46
CA GLY A 6 -4.35 15.69 -20.48
C GLY A 6 -5.61 16.31 -21.09
N GLN A 7 -6.62 15.49 -21.41
CA GLN A 7 -7.88 15.97 -21.98
C GLN A 7 -8.67 16.84 -20.99
N PHE A 8 -8.68 16.51 -19.70
CA PHE A 8 -9.34 17.31 -18.67
C PHE A 8 -8.67 18.69 -18.52
N ARG A 9 -7.33 18.73 -18.45
CA ARG A 9 -6.58 19.98 -18.37
C ARG A 9 -6.75 20.84 -19.63
N TYR A 10 -6.78 20.21 -20.81
CA TYR A 10 -6.98 20.90 -22.08
C TYR A 10 -8.37 21.55 -22.17
N ARG A 11 -9.44 20.82 -21.82
CA ARG A 11 -10.80 21.36 -21.77
C ARG A 11 -10.93 22.52 -20.78
N GLN A 12 -10.26 22.44 -19.63
CA GLN A 12 -10.27 23.50 -18.64
C GLN A 12 -9.49 24.75 -19.10
N THR A 13 -8.35 24.61 -19.77
CA THR A 13 -7.61 25.73 -20.32
C THR A 13 -8.40 26.41 -21.45
N LEU A 14 -9.01 25.62 -22.34
CA LEU A 14 -9.89 26.15 -23.39
C LEU A 14 -11.07 26.93 -22.81
N PHE A 15 -11.67 26.43 -21.73
CA PHE A 15 -12.78 27.10 -21.06
C PHE A 15 -12.37 28.43 -20.42
N VAL A 16 -11.22 28.49 -19.75
CA VAL A 16 -10.68 29.74 -19.19
C VAL A 16 -10.35 30.74 -20.30
N VAL A 17 -9.75 30.28 -21.40
CA VAL A 17 -9.47 31.12 -22.57
C VAL A 17 -10.78 31.66 -23.17
N PHE A 18 -11.81 30.83 -23.30
CA PHE A 18 -13.13 31.25 -23.78
C PHE A 18 -13.74 32.34 -22.90
N VAL A 19 -13.72 32.17 -21.57
CA VAL A 19 -14.24 33.18 -20.64
C VAL A 19 -13.43 34.48 -20.68
N LEU A 20 -12.10 34.41 -20.85
CA LEU A 20 -11.27 35.60 -21.01
C LEU A 20 -11.55 36.36 -22.31
N ILE A 21 -11.84 35.63 -23.40
CA ILE A 21 -12.24 36.24 -24.68
C ILE A 21 -13.59 36.96 -24.52
N VAL A 22 -14.59 36.30 -23.94
CA VAL A 22 -15.92 36.89 -23.70
C VAL A 22 -15.83 38.11 -22.78
N PHE A 23 -15.01 38.04 -21.73
CA PHE A 23 -14.78 39.18 -20.85
C PHE A 23 -14.10 40.35 -21.60
N GLY A 24 -13.13 40.04 -22.45
CA GLY A 24 -12.45 41.04 -23.27
C GLY A 24 -13.38 41.75 -24.24
N THR A 25 -14.29 41.01 -24.90
CA THR A 25 -15.28 41.60 -25.81
C THR A 25 -16.24 42.53 -25.07
N SER A 26 -16.76 42.11 -23.91
CA SER A 26 -17.65 42.96 -23.09
C SER A 26 -16.97 44.23 -22.57
N VAL A 27 -15.68 44.18 -22.25
CA VAL A 27 -14.94 45.40 -21.85
C VAL A 27 -14.79 46.38 -23.02
N VAL A 28 -14.58 45.87 -24.24
CA VAL A 28 -14.47 46.71 -25.44
C VAL A 28 -15.81 47.38 -25.73
N GLU A 29 -16.92 46.65 -25.65
CA GLU A 29 -18.28 47.16 -25.85
C GLU A 29 -18.58 48.33 -24.88
N ILE A 30 -18.38 48.12 -23.57
CA ILE A 30 -18.57 49.14 -22.53
C ILE A 30 -17.74 50.41 -22.81
N VAL A 31 -16.47 50.27 -23.23
CA VAL A 31 -15.60 51.42 -23.52
C VAL A 31 -16.10 52.16 -24.77
N THR A 32 -16.50 51.44 -25.81
CA THR A 32 -17.01 52.06 -27.03
C THR A 32 -18.32 52.80 -26.80
N GLU A 33 -19.25 52.24 -26.05
CA GLU A 33 -20.53 52.86 -25.70
C GLU A 33 -20.33 54.11 -24.84
N PHE A 34 -19.40 54.06 -23.88
CA PHE A 34 -19.07 55.21 -23.03
C PHE A 34 -18.45 56.36 -23.84
N MET A 35 -17.53 56.06 -24.74
CA MET A 35 -16.89 57.07 -25.61
C MET A 35 -17.87 57.70 -26.60
N ASN A 36 -18.88 56.95 -27.03
CA ASN A 36 -19.93 57.41 -27.95
C ASN A 36 -21.07 58.16 -27.23
N GLY A 37 -21.09 58.18 -25.90
CA GLY A 37 -22.10 58.87 -25.10
C GLY A 37 -23.49 58.22 -25.18
N GLU A 38 -23.54 56.90 -25.34
CA GLU A 38 -24.79 56.16 -25.47
C GLU A 38 -25.63 56.12 -24.18
N THR A 39 -26.91 55.82 -24.34
CA THR A 39 -27.91 55.79 -23.27
C THR A 39 -27.63 54.67 -22.27
N LEU A 40 -27.90 54.90 -20.97
CA LEU A 40 -27.68 53.90 -19.91
C LEU A 40 -28.40 52.55 -20.12
N THR A 41 -29.40 52.49 -21.00
CA THR A 41 -30.14 51.26 -21.33
C THR A 41 -29.36 50.28 -22.20
N THR A 42 -28.40 50.74 -23.02
CA THR A 42 -27.53 49.85 -23.82
C THR A 42 -26.46 49.20 -22.94
N MET A 43 -25.91 49.96 -21.98
CA MET A 43 -24.91 49.45 -21.03
C MET A 43 -25.41 48.33 -20.08
N VAL A 44 -26.73 48.15 -19.92
CA VAL A 44 -27.29 47.09 -19.05
C VAL A 44 -27.02 45.69 -19.61
N ASP A 45 -27.00 45.55 -20.94
CA ASP A 45 -26.78 44.25 -21.59
C ASP A 45 -25.34 43.76 -21.36
N ASP A 46 -24.37 44.66 -21.48
CA ASP A 46 -22.95 44.37 -21.26
C ASP A 46 -22.62 44.04 -19.80
N MET A 47 -23.26 44.72 -18.84
CA MET A 47 -23.11 44.42 -17.41
C MET A 47 -23.58 43.00 -17.07
N SER A 48 -24.58 42.49 -17.80
CA SER A 48 -25.08 41.13 -17.60
C SER A 48 -24.07 40.07 -18.06
N GLY A 49 -23.35 40.32 -19.17
CA GLY A 49 -22.29 39.44 -19.68
C GLY A 49 -21.11 39.31 -18.71
N VAL A 50 -20.72 40.41 -18.08
CA VAL A 50 -19.68 40.42 -17.03
C VAL A 50 -20.13 39.65 -15.79
N ALA A 51 -21.39 39.83 -15.36
CA ALA A 51 -21.94 39.14 -14.19
C ALA A 51 -22.01 37.62 -14.39
N VAL A 52 -22.46 37.15 -15.57
CA VAL A 52 -22.51 35.72 -15.92
C VAL A 52 -21.10 35.12 -15.95
N SER A 53 -20.14 35.81 -16.56
CA SER A 53 -18.74 35.37 -16.62
C SER A 53 -18.11 35.25 -15.22
N ALA A 54 -18.40 36.20 -14.33
CA ALA A 54 -17.92 36.17 -12.95
C ALA A 54 -18.50 34.98 -12.15
N LEU A 55 -19.80 34.68 -12.30
CA LEU A 55 -20.45 33.54 -11.65
C LEU A 55 -19.88 32.21 -12.14
N VAL A 56 -19.62 32.09 -13.44
CA VAL A 56 -19.03 30.89 -14.05
C VAL A 56 -17.60 30.65 -13.52
N LEU A 57 -16.77 31.69 -13.43
CA LEU A 57 -15.41 31.57 -12.87
C LEU A 57 -15.44 31.21 -11.38
N MET A 58 -16.37 31.78 -10.62
CA MET A 58 -16.52 31.51 -9.19
C MET A 58 -16.94 30.05 -8.93
N GLY A 59 -17.92 29.54 -9.70
CA GLY A 59 -18.33 28.13 -9.63
C GLY A 59 -17.19 27.17 -10.01
N PHE A 60 -16.46 27.48 -11.08
CA PHE A 60 -15.31 26.69 -11.51
C PHE A 60 -14.17 26.66 -10.48
N ALA A 61 -13.90 27.79 -9.84
CA ALA A 61 -12.90 27.89 -8.76
C ALA A 61 -13.31 27.08 -7.52
N TYR A 62 -14.61 27.04 -7.20
CA TYR A 62 -15.14 26.22 -6.12
C TYR A 62 -14.95 24.72 -6.39
N GLU A 63 -15.29 24.28 -7.59
CA GLU A 63 -15.21 22.87 -8.01
C GLU A 63 -13.75 22.37 -8.10
N ARG A 64 -12.84 23.20 -8.62
CA ARG A 64 -11.38 22.95 -8.61
C ARG A 64 -10.82 22.76 -7.21
N ARG A 65 -11.25 23.59 -6.25
CA ARG A 65 -10.77 23.51 -4.85
C ARG A 65 -11.25 22.24 -4.17
N ALA A 66 -12.46 21.77 -4.48
CA ALA A 66 -12.98 20.52 -3.95
C ALA A 66 -12.19 19.29 -4.46
N GLN A 67 -11.83 19.26 -5.75
CA GLN A 67 -11.08 18.15 -6.34
C GLN A 67 -9.64 18.03 -5.82
N HIS A 68 -8.95 19.14 -5.55
CA HIS A 68 -7.58 19.10 -5.04
C HIS A 68 -7.44 18.53 -3.63
N LYS A 69 -8.48 18.64 -2.79
CA LYS A 69 -8.48 18.04 -1.44
C LYS A 69 -8.52 16.52 -1.49
N ALA A 70 -9.35 15.94 -2.36
CA ALA A 70 -9.50 14.50 -2.48
C ALA A 70 -8.21 13.81 -2.95
N LEU A 71 -7.48 14.42 -3.89
CA LEU A 71 -6.22 13.88 -4.39
C LEU A 71 -5.11 13.90 -3.33
N LYS A 72 -5.08 14.93 -2.48
CA LYS A 72 -4.09 15.10 -1.42
C LYS A 72 -4.33 14.13 -0.26
N ASP A 73 -5.61 13.92 0.09
CA ASP A 73 -6.02 12.94 1.10
C ASP A 73 -5.68 11.50 0.67
N LEU A 74 -5.95 11.16 -0.59
CA LEU A 74 -5.65 9.82 -1.11
C LEU A 74 -4.14 9.53 -1.12
N ARG A 75 -3.31 10.51 -1.49
CA ARG A 75 -1.85 10.39 -1.40
C ARG A 75 -1.37 10.22 0.05
N GLY A 76 -1.94 10.98 0.99
CA GLY A 76 -1.62 10.84 2.41
C GLY A 76 -1.96 9.44 2.96
N LYS A 77 -3.11 8.89 2.57
CA LYS A 77 -3.52 7.53 2.94
C LYS A 77 -2.58 6.46 2.37
N LEU A 78 -2.17 6.56 1.11
CA LEU A 78 -1.23 5.62 0.50
C LEU A 78 0.16 5.62 1.15
N GLU A 79 0.70 6.80 1.48
CA GLU A 79 1.99 6.92 2.17
C GLU A 79 1.92 6.32 3.58
N SER A 80 0.82 6.57 4.30
CA SER A 80 0.63 6.00 5.65
C SER A 80 0.53 4.47 5.63
N ALA A 81 -0.19 3.88 4.66
CA ALA A 81 -0.29 2.43 4.49
C ALA A 81 1.06 1.80 4.13
N ARG A 82 1.83 2.42 3.22
CA ARG A 82 3.20 1.98 2.89
C ARG A 82 4.13 2.04 4.11
N GLY A 83 4.05 3.10 4.90
CA GLY A 83 4.86 3.25 6.11
C GLY A 83 4.57 2.18 7.18
N GLN A 84 3.31 1.75 7.30
CA GLN A 84 2.93 0.66 8.22
C GLN A 84 3.49 -0.70 7.76
N LEU A 85 3.38 -1.01 6.46
CA LEU A 85 3.96 -2.23 5.89
C LEU A 85 5.48 -2.29 6.10
N ALA A 86 6.18 -1.19 5.82
CA ALA A 86 7.63 -1.11 6.02
C ALA A 86 8.06 -1.33 7.48
N LYS A 87 7.26 -0.89 8.46
CA LYS A 87 7.54 -1.13 9.88
C LYS A 87 7.35 -2.59 10.28
N LEU A 88 6.35 -3.29 9.71
CA LEU A 88 6.15 -4.72 9.93
C LEU A 88 7.30 -5.53 9.32
N ASP A 89 7.70 -5.19 8.10
CA ASP A 89 8.84 -5.81 7.43
C ASP A 89 10.15 -5.57 8.19
N ALA A 90 10.35 -4.38 8.78
CA ALA A 90 11.58 -4.07 9.54
C ALA A 90 11.66 -4.77 10.91
N ARG A 91 10.52 -5.09 11.55
CA ARG A 91 10.49 -5.87 12.80
C ARG A 91 10.73 -7.37 12.57
N SER A 92 10.42 -7.87 11.36
CA SER A 92 10.49 -9.29 11.02
C SER A 92 11.91 -9.90 11.13
N PRO A 93 13.01 -9.27 10.67
CA PRO A 93 14.36 -9.85 10.76
C PRO A 93 14.88 -10.02 12.18
N GLN A 94 14.57 -9.07 13.06
CA GLN A 94 15.04 -9.07 14.45
C GLN A 94 14.36 -10.18 15.26
N LEU A 95 13.04 -10.32 15.08
CA LEU A 95 12.27 -11.43 15.63
C LEU A 95 12.74 -12.77 15.06
N ALA A 96 12.88 -12.87 13.73
CA ALA A 96 13.33 -14.09 13.06
C ALA A 96 14.73 -14.55 13.52
N GLY A 97 15.64 -13.60 13.81
CA GLY A 97 16.97 -13.89 14.35
C GLY A 97 16.92 -14.49 15.76
N GLN A 98 16.09 -13.93 16.65
CA GLN A 98 15.90 -14.46 18.00
C GLN A 98 15.29 -15.87 17.97
N TYR A 99 14.25 -16.08 17.17
CA TYR A 99 13.64 -17.40 17.00
C TYR A 99 14.64 -18.42 16.48
N ARG A 100 15.44 -18.08 15.46
CA ARG A 100 16.43 -18.98 14.89
C ARG A 100 17.49 -19.41 15.91
N ALA A 101 17.90 -18.52 16.81
CA ALA A 101 18.85 -18.84 17.87
C ALA A 101 18.27 -19.86 18.87
N VAL A 102 17.00 -19.72 19.24
CA VAL A 102 16.30 -20.69 20.11
C VAL A 102 16.14 -22.04 19.41
N MET A 103 15.71 -22.04 18.13
CA MET A 103 15.61 -23.29 17.34
C MET A 103 16.95 -24.03 17.29
N GLN A 104 18.05 -23.29 17.07
CA GLN A 104 19.37 -23.89 16.93
C GLN A 104 19.82 -24.59 18.21
N LYS A 105 19.62 -23.97 19.38
CA LYS A 105 19.93 -24.60 20.68
C LYS A 105 19.21 -25.94 20.84
N GLN A 106 17.95 -26.01 20.42
CA GLN A 106 17.18 -27.25 20.52
C GLN A 106 17.66 -28.31 19.53
N PHE A 107 18.00 -27.91 18.30
CA PHE A 107 18.58 -28.82 17.31
C PHE A 107 19.90 -29.41 17.79
N ASP A 108 20.71 -28.61 18.47
CA ASP A 108 21.97 -29.04 19.07
C ASP A 108 21.71 -30.00 20.25
N ALA A 109 20.73 -29.70 21.11
CA ALA A 109 20.33 -30.57 22.22
C ALA A 109 19.86 -31.96 21.76
N TRP A 110 19.12 -32.03 20.65
CA TRP A 110 18.72 -33.31 20.03
C TRP A 110 19.79 -33.92 19.12
N SER A 111 20.96 -33.28 18.98
CA SER A 111 22.04 -33.73 18.09
C SER A 111 21.54 -34.00 16.67
N LEU A 112 20.77 -33.07 16.12
CA LEU A 112 20.27 -33.15 14.75
C LEU A 112 21.36 -32.81 13.74
N THR A 113 21.51 -33.63 12.72
CA THR A 113 22.34 -33.33 11.55
C THR A 113 21.74 -32.18 10.74
N ALA A 114 22.54 -31.47 9.94
CA ALA A 114 22.04 -30.42 9.04
C ALA A 114 20.86 -30.92 8.18
N SER A 115 20.97 -32.15 7.67
CA SER A 115 19.89 -32.77 6.92
C SER A 115 18.63 -33.04 7.73
N GLU A 116 18.73 -33.37 9.02
CA GLU A 116 17.53 -33.50 9.86
C GLU A 116 16.93 -32.12 10.18
N GLN A 117 17.77 -31.10 10.40
CA GLN A 117 17.33 -29.74 10.69
C GLN A 117 16.48 -29.15 9.55
N ASP A 118 16.89 -29.26 8.28
CA ASP A 118 16.04 -28.71 7.21
C ASP A 118 14.72 -29.49 7.02
N VAL A 119 14.67 -30.78 7.39
CA VAL A 119 13.40 -31.52 7.42
C VAL A 119 12.50 -30.97 8.53
N VAL A 120 13.03 -30.71 9.73
CA VAL A 120 12.26 -30.11 10.84
C VAL A 120 11.76 -28.71 10.47
N ILE A 121 12.62 -27.86 9.91
CA ILE A 121 12.22 -26.52 9.44
C ILE A 121 11.09 -26.61 8.41
N GLY A 122 11.17 -27.56 7.48
CA GLY A 122 10.09 -27.79 6.51
C GLY A 122 8.79 -28.25 7.17
N MET A 123 8.87 -29.13 8.17
CA MET A 123 7.71 -29.62 8.91
C MET A 123 7.01 -28.50 9.70
N LEU A 124 7.78 -27.64 10.39
CA LEU A 124 7.28 -26.48 11.13
C LEU A 124 6.63 -25.43 10.22
N LYS A 125 7.12 -25.31 8.98
CA LYS A 125 6.50 -24.49 7.92
C LYS A 125 5.20 -25.08 7.36
N GLY A 126 4.77 -26.26 7.82
CA GLY A 126 3.56 -26.93 7.34
C GLY A 126 3.74 -27.71 6.03
N LEU A 127 4.96 -27.81 5.49
CA LEU A 127 5.20 -28.50 4.22
C LEU A 127 4.98 -30.02 4.35
N SER A 128 4.43 -30.64 3.33
CA SER A 128 4.34 -32.10 3.22
C SER A 128 5.72 -32.73 2.97
N PHE A 129 5.87 -34.03 3.24
CA PHE A 129 7.14 -34.72 2.96
C PHE A 129 7.52 -34.68 1.49
N ARG A 130 6.53 -34.65 0.58
CA ARG A 130 6.74 -34.49 -0.85
C ARG A 130 7.34 -33.13 -1.18
N GLU A 131 6.78 -32.04 -0.65
CA GLU A 131 7.30 -30.68 -0.88
C GLU A 131 8.69 -30.49 -0.28
N ILE A 132 8.94 -31.05 0.91
CA ILE A 132 10.29 -31.04 1.52
C ILE A 132 11.28 -31.82 0.65
N ALA A 133 10.85 -32.96 0.09
CA ALA A 133 11.69 -33.76 -0.80
C ALA A 133 12.04 -33.01 -2.09
N GLU A 134 11.06 -32.32 -2.69
CA GLU A 134 11.25 -31.48 -3.88
C GLU A 134 12.23 -30.32 -3.62
N LEU A 135 12.04 -29.58 -2.52
CA LEU A 135 12.93 -28.47 -2.15
C LEU A 135 14.37 -28.93 -1.88
N ARG A 136 14.53 -30.11 -1.30
CA ARG A 136 15.83 -30.69 -0.96
C ARG A 136 16.43 -31.53 -2.08
N GLN A 137 15.77 -31.63 -3.23
CA GLN A 137 16.16 -32.49 -4.35
C GLN A 137 16.47 -33.94 -3.91
N THR A 138 15.63 -34.48 -3.02
CA THR A 138 15.77 -35.84 -2.47
C THR A 138 14.48 -36.64 -2.65
N ARG A 139 14.47 -37.89 -2.20
CA ARG A 139 13.29 -38.76 -2.27
C ARG A 139 12.42 -38.57 -1.03
N GLU A 140 11.10 -38.62 -1.19
CA GLU A 140 10.16 -38.55 -0.06
C GLU A 140 10.44 -39.61 1.00
N LYS A 141 10.83 -40.83 0.58
CA LYS A 141 11.23 -41.91 1.49
C LYS A 141 12.40 -41.50 2.40
N THR A 142 13.37 -40.76 1.87
CA THR A 142 14.52 -40.25 2.63
C THR A 142 14.08 -39.22 3.66
N VAL A 143 13.21 -38.29 3.28
CA VAL A 143 12.63 -37.29 4.20
C VAL A 143 11.85 -37.98 5.32
N ARG A 144 11.04 -38.99 4.99
CA ARG A 144 10.29 -39.76 6.00
C ARG A 144 11.21 -40.49 6.97
N GLN A 145 12.28 -41.10 6.48
CA GLN A 145 13.28 -41.76 7.32
C GLN A 145 14.00 -40.76 8.25
N GLN A 146 14.36 -39.58 7.74
CA GLN A 146 14.94 -38.50 8.53
C GLN A 146 13.96 -38.00 9.59
N ALA A 147 12.68 -37.82 9.24
CA ALA A 147 11.65 -37.43 10.20
C ALA A 147 11.48 -38.47 11.32
N THR A 148 11.48 -39.78 11.01
CA THR A 148 11.47 -40.83 12.04
C THR A 148 12.70 -40.78 12.95
N SER A 149 13.88 -40.50 12.40
CA SER A 149 15.10 -40.30 13.19
C SER A 149 14.95 -39.12 14.14
N VAL A 150 14.41 -37.99 13.66
CA VAL A 150 14.12 -36.80 14.47
C VAL A 150 13.15 -37.13 15.59
N TYR A 151 12.02 -37.80 15.31
CA TYR A 151 11.03 -38.14 16.33
C TYR A 151 11.66 -38.93 17.49
N ARG A 152 12.49 -39.92 17.16
CA ARG A 152 13.23 -40.71 18.16
C ARG A 152 14.22 -39.85 18.96
N LYS A 153 14.94 -38.92 18.31
CA LYS A 153 15.90 -38.02 18.98
C LYS A 153 15.22 -36.99 19.88
N ALA A 154 14.04 -36.52 19.48
CA ALA A 154 13.25 -35.55 20.21
C ALA A 154 12.36 -36.19 21.29
N GLY A 155 12.23 -37.52 21.32
CA GLY A 155 11.40 -38.23 22.30
C GLY A 155 9.89 -38.14 22.02
N VAL A 156 9.50 -37.84 20.78
CA VAL A 156 8.10 -37.70 20.34
C VAL A 156 7.73 -38.80 19.35
N ASN A 157 6.44 -39.05 19.16
CA ASN A 157 5.93 -40.16 18.34
C ASN A 157 5.39 -39.71 16.98
N SER A 158 5.10 -38.42 16.81
CA SER A 158 4.46 -37.92 15.60
C SER A 158 4.89 -36.51 15.20
N ARG A 159 4.59 -36.15 13.95
CA ARG A 159 4.76 -34.78 13.44
C ARG A 159 4.00 -33.76 14.28
N ASN A 160 2.76 -34.08 14.63
CA ASN A 160 1.88 -33.19 15.38
C ASN A 160 2.43 -32.96 16.78
N GLU A 161 2.93 -34.02 17.42
CA GLU A 161 3.57 -33.94 18.74
C GLU A 161 4.88 -33.15 18.71
N LEU A 162 5.73 -33.37 17.69
CA LEU A 162 6.94 -32.57 17.49
C LEU A 162 6.61 -31.08 17.31
N THR A 163 5.57 -30.79 16.53
CA THR A 163 5.17 -29.41 16.20
C THR A 163 4.50 -28.74 17.40
N ALA A 164 3.67 -29.48 18.14
CA ALA A 164 3.06 -29.01 19.39
C ALA A 164 4.14 -28.69 20.44
N TRP A 165 5.08 -29.62 20.68
CA TRP A 165 6.20 -29.41 21.59
C TRP A 165 6.99 -28.14 21.23
N PHE A 166 7.26 -27.95 19.93
CA PHE A 166 8.00 -26.78 19.47
C PHE A 166 7.26 -25.46 19.70
N PHE A 167 5.93 -25.45 19.53
CA PHE A 167 5.12 -24.25 19.76
C PHE A 167 4.86 -24.00 21.24
N GLU A 168 4.75 -25.04 22.07
CA GLU A 168 4.58 -24.91 23.52
C GLU A 168 5.82 -24.25 24.15
N ASP A 169 7.02 -24.74 23.83
CA ASP A 169 8.30 -24.14 24.26
C ASP A 169 8.50 -22.71 23.69
N MET A 170 7.97 -22.44 22.49
CA MET A 170 7.99 -21.09 21.90
C MET A 170 7.05 -20.10 22.61
N LEU A 171 5.95 -20.59 23.20
CA LEU A 171 4.94 -19.78 23.91
C LEU A 171 5.27 -19.63 25.39
N ASP A 172 5.98 -20.59 25.99
CA ASP A 172 6.46 -20.55 27.38
C ASP A 172 7.77 -19.75 27.56
N ALA A 173 8.24 -19.07 26.51
CA ALA A 173 9.30 -18.07 26.62
C ALA A 173 8.91 -17.01 27.68
N PRO A 174 9.78 -16.72 28.67
CA PRO A 174 9.41 -15.99 29.87
C PRO A 174 8.83 -14.62 29.54
N PRO A 175 7.86 -14.12 30.33
CA PRO A 175 7.23 -12.84 30.10
C PRO A 175 8.32 -11.77 30.02
N ILE A 176 8.22 -10.96 28.97
CA ILE A 176 9.07 -9.82 28.70
C ILE A 176 9.11 -8.97 29.99
N HIS A 177 10.24 -8.95 30.68
CA HIS A 177 10.45 -8.04 31.79
C HIS A 177 10.39 -6.61 31.25
N GLU A 178 9.30 -5.89 31.54
CA GLU A 178 9.30 -4.42 31.51
C GLU A 178 9.82 -3.90 32.86
N PRO A 179 10.75 -2.91 32.84
CA PRO A 179 11.24 -2.25 34.06
C PRO A 179 10.20 -1.32 34.71
#